data_AF-A0A554KTE2-F1
#
_entry.id   AF-A0A554KTE2-F1
#
_cell.length_a   1.000
_cell.length_b   1.000
_cell.length_c   1.000
_cell.angle_alpha   90.00
_cell.angle_beta   90.00
_cell.angle_gamma   90.00
#
_symmetry.space_group_name_H-M   'P 1'
#
loop_
_entity.id
_entity.type
_entity.pdbx_description
1 polymer ?
#
loop_
_entity_poly.entity_id
_entity_poly.type
_entity_poly.pdbx_seq_one_letter_code
_entity_poly.pdbx_strand_id
1 'polypeptide(L)'
;MKFKILFIVLLVVLGIGYVVFTVVTKSNNNDTNNTVTPGDNLQSGNPDLPIEPAALVVRKDLAMRLGVEEKKIVILEVAEKMWNNGCLGLEQRGEMCTEALVSGFRVLLAVDGKQYAYRTNKDGTVFRAEPGVVKTGEVINN
;
A
#
# COMPACT_ATOMS: atom_id res chain seq x y z
N MET A 1 -1.97 17.83 53.10
CA MET A 1 -1.55 17.91 51.68
C MET A 1 -0.34 17.03 51.30
N LYS A 2 0.14 16.09 52.14
CA LYS A 2 1.31 15.24 51.82
C LYS A 2 0.96 13.84 51.27
N PHE A 3 -0.31 13.45 51.27
CA PHE A 3 -0.77 12.13 50.78
C PHE A 3 -1.07 12.04 49.28
N LYS A 4 -1.28 13.17 48.58
CA LYS A 4 -1.59 13.19 47.14
C LYS A 4 -0.36 12.99 46.24
N ILE A 5 0.83 13.32 46.72
CA ILE A 5 2.07 13.25 45.93
C ILE A 5 2.61 11.81 45.88
N LEU A 6 2.39 11.02 46.94
CA LEU A 6 2.84 9.63 47.03
C LEU A 6 2.11 8.71 46.02
N PHE A 7 0.83 8.97 45.75
CA PHE A 7 0.01 8.19 44.81
C PHE A 7 0.40 8.40 43.34
N ILE A 8 0.87 9.60 42.97
CA ILE A 8 1.23 9.93 41.59
C ILE A 8 2.57 9.28 41.21
N VAL A 9 3.52 9.22 42.14
CA VAL A 9 4.81 8.57 41.91
C VAL A 9 4.66 7.05 41.78
N LEU A 10 3.74 6.44 42.53
CA LEU A 10 3.51 4.98 42.48
C LEU A 10 2.83 4.51 41.17
N LEU A 11 1.98 5.34 40.56
CA LEU A 11 1.34 5.04 39.27
C LEU A 11 2.30 5.19 38.07
N VAL A 12 3.25 6.12 38.13
CA VAL A 12 4.22 6.35 37.04
C VAL A 12 5.28 5.23 37.00
N VAL A 13 5.68 4.69 38.16
CA VAL A 13 6.68 3.59 38.23
C VAL A 13 6.07 2.24 37.80
N LEU A 14 4.77 2.02 38.04
CA LEU A 14 4.07 0.80 37.59
C LEU A 14 3.66 0.84 36.11
N GLY A 15 3.46 2.02 35.52
CA GLY A 15 3.09 2.17 34.10
C GLY A 15 4.26 2.05 33.11
N ILE A 16 5.47 2.45 33.50
CA ILE A 16 6.63 2.45 32.59
C ILE A 16 7.28 1.05 32.50
N GLY A 17 7.16 0.22 33.55
CA GLY A 17 7.68 -1.16 33.56
C GLY A 17 6.91 -2.15 32.69
N TYR A 18 5.65 -1.87 32.33
CA TYR A 18 4.81 -2.80 31.57
C TYR A 18 5.03 -2.71 30.05
N VAL A 19 5.47 -1.56 29.54
CA VAL A 19 5.48 -1.29 28.08
C VAL A 19 6.72 -1.82 27.37
N VAL A 20 7.83 -2.10 28.07
CA VAL A 20 9.08 -2.53 27.40
C VAL A 20 9.25 -4.05 27.34
N PHE A 21 8.49 -4.83 28.11
CA PHE A 21 8.65 -6.30 28.13
C PHE A 21 8.09 -7.02 26.89
N THR A 22 7.22 -6.38 26.08
CA THR A 22 6.61 -7.05 24.91
C THR A 22 7.41 -6.95 23.61
N VAL A 23 8.58 -6.28 23.58
CA VAL A 23 9.35 -6.12 22.33
C VAL A 23 10.68 -6.88 22.38
N VAL A 24 10.64 -8.14 22.81
CA VAL A 24 11.70 -9.13 22.49
C VAL A 24 11.02 -10.45 22.11
N THR A 25 10.74 -10.62 20.83
CA THR A 25 10.78 -11.94 20.18
C THR A 25 11.56 -11.81 18.88
N LYS A 26 12.82 -12.22 18.97
CA LYS A 26 13.73 -12.53 17.87
C LYS A 26 13.05 -13.48 16.88
N SER A 27 12.86 -13.08 15.63
CA SER A 27 12.53 -14.02 14.55
C SER A 27 13.83 -14.56 13.96
N ASN A 28 14.22 -15.76 14.38
CA ASN A 28 15.14 -16.62 13.65
C ASN A 28 14.27 -17.51 12.76
N ASN A 29 14.32 -17.36 11.44
CA ASN A 29 13.92 -18.44 10.54
C ASN A 29 14.94 -18.51 9.40
N ASN A 30 15.64 -19.63 9.38
CA ASN A 30 16.71 -19.99 8.48
C ASN A 30 16.19 -21.18 7.68
N ASP A 31 15.50 -20.92 6.56
CA ASP A 31 15.04 -21.98 5.65
C ASP A 31 15.55 -21.66 4.24
N THR A 32 16.63 -22.34 3.90
CA THR A 32 17.13 -22.56 2.54
C THR A 32 16.19 -23.45 1.74
N ASN A 33 16.07 -23.12 0.45
CA ASN A 33 15.71 -23.98 -0.71
C ASN A 33 14.28 -23.89 -1.25
N ASN A 34 14.15 -23.14 -2.35
CA ASN A 34 13.13 -23.38 -3.37
C ASN A 34 13.55 -22.75 -4.71
N THR A 35 14.18 -23.60 -5.51
CA THR A 35 14.02 -23.80 -6.96
C THR A 35 13.39 -22.66 -7.76
N VAL A 36 14.18 -22.02 -8.62
CA VAL A 36 13.74 -21.14 -9.70
C VAL A 36 12.95 -21.97 -10.73
N THR A 37 11.63 -21.75 -10.80
CA THR A 37 10.79 -22.18 -11.92
C THR A 37 10.50 -20.96 -12.79
N PRO A 38 10.82 -20.98 -14.11
CA PRO A 38 10.43 -19.91 -15.02
C PRO A 38 8.94 -20.01 -15.36
N GLY A 39 8.13 -19.12 -14.79
CA GLY A 39 6.71 -19.01 -15.09
C GLY A 39 5.91 -18.61 -13.85
N ASP A 40 5.32 -17.42 -13.90
CA ASP A 40 4.21 -16.95 -13.06
C ASP A 40 4.57 -16.34 -11.69
N ASN A 41 5.23 -15.17 -11.70
CA ASN A 41 5.32 -14.27 -10.54
C ASN A 41 4.26 -13.15 -10.63
N LEU A 42 3.08 -13.40 -10.07
CA LEU A 42 2.26 -12.35 -9.45
C LEU A 42 2.61 -12.35 -7.96
N GLN A 43 3.67 -11.64 -7.57
CA GLN A 43 4.06 -11.52 -6.15
C GLN A 43 3.09 -10.59 -5.42
N SER A 44 1.96 -11.18 -5.02
CA SER A 44 1.15 -10.73 -3.91
C SER A 44 1.92 -11.00 -2.61
N GLY A 45 2.30 -9.93 -1.89
CA GLY A 45 2.53 -9.99 -0.44
C GLY A 45 3.94 -10.34 0.07
N ASN A 46 5.03 -10.04 -0.65
CA ASN A 46 6.38 -10.13 -0.04
C ASN A 46 6.80 -8.76 0.55
N PRO A 47 7.00 -8.63 1.88
CA PRO A 47 7.41 -7.37 2.52
C PRO A 47 8.80 -6.85 2.12
N ASP A 48 9.60 -7.66 1.40
CA ASP A 48 10.97 -7.33 1.00
C ASP A 48 11.13 -6.92 -0.48
N LEU A 49 10.04 -6.82 -1.25
CA LEU A 49 10.14 -6.23 -2.59
C LEU A 49 10.31 -4.70 -2.47
N PRO A 50 11.30 -4.10 -3.16
CA PRO A 50 11.37 -2.66 -3.29
C PRO A 50 10.04 -2.13 -3.78
N ILE A 51 9.37 -1.31 -2.96
CA ILE A 51 8.11 -0.72 -3.37
C ILE A 51 8.41 0.26 -4.50
N GLU A 52 7.80 0.03 -5.65
CA GLU A 52 7.96 0.89 -6.81
C GLU A 52 7.67 2.36 -6.44
N PRO A 53 8.54 3.33 -6.79
CA PRO A 53 8.33 4.73 -6.46
C PRO A 53 6.96 5.26 -6.92
N ALA A 54 6.48 4.82 -8.08
CA ALA A 54 5.16 5.17 -8.58
C ALA A 54 4.01 4.72 -7.66
N ALA A 55 4.14 3.56 -7.01
CA ALA A 55 3.17 3.07 -6.04
C ALA A 55 3.13 3.92 -4.76
N LEU A 56 4.29 4.46 -4.35
CA LEU A 56 4.37 5.39 -3.23
C LEU A 56 3.68 6.72 -3.53
N VAL A 57 3.81 7.23 -4.76
CA VAL A 57 3.15 8.47 -5.20
C VAL A 57 1.63 8.35 -5.05
N VAL A 58 1.03 7.26 -5.56
CA VAL A 58 -0.44 7.09 -5.48
C VAL A 58 -0.92 6.74 -4.08
N ARG A 59 -0.10 6.07 -3.25
CA ARG A 59 -0.42 5.88 -1.83
C ARG A 59 -0.54 7.22 -1.11
N LYS A 60 0.40 8.14 -1.37
CA LYS A 60 0.38 9.49 -0.82
C LYS A 60 -0.82 10.29 -1.32
N ASP A 61 -1.13 10.22 -2.60
CA ASP A 61 -2.33 10.87 -3.16
C ASP A 61 -3.62 10.37 -2.48
N LEU A 62 -3.78 9.05 -2.33
CA LEU A 62 -4.94 8.47 -1.64
C LEU A 62 -5.03 8.92 -0.17
N ALA A 63 -3.91 8.96 0.55
CA ALA A 63 -3.87 9.46 1.93
C ALA A 63 -4.37 10.91 2.03
N MET A 64 -3.91 11.77 1.12
CA MET A 64 -4.35 13.17 1.07
C MET A 64 -5.85 13.27 0.77
N ARG A 65 -6.37 12.49 -0.19
CA ARG A 65 -7.80 12.50 -0.55
C ARG A 65 -8.71 12.03 0.57
N LEU A 66 -8.25 11.06 1.36
CA LEU A 66 -9.03 10.47 2.46
C LEU A 66 -8.80 11.15 3.81
N GLY A 67 -7.78 12.01 3.93
CA GLY A 67 -7.41 12.65 5.21
C GLY A 67 -6.87 11.66 6.24
N VAL A 68 -6.19 10.60 5.80
CA VAL A 68 -5.60 9.55 6.65
C VAL A 68 -4.08 9.55 6.56
N GLU A 69 -3.41 8.94 7.54
CA GLU A 69 -1.97 8.75 7.50
C GLU A 69 -1.57 7.74 6.41
N GLU A 70 -0.52 8.03 5.63
CA GLU A 70 -0.03 7.16 4.54
C GLU A 70 0.22 5.72 4.99
N LYS A 71 0.72 5.53 6.22
CA LYS A 71 1.02 4.21 6.80
C LYS A 71 -0.22 3.34 7.07
N LYS A 72 -1.42 3.93 7.08
CA LYS A 72 -2.68 3.19 7.20
C LYS A 72 -3.13 2.58 5.88
N ILE A 73 -2.53 3.02 4.77
CA ILE A 73 -2.84 2.51 3.44
C ILE A 73 -1.86 1.39 3.09
N VAL A 74 -2.42 0.22 2.84
CA VAL A 74 -1.68 -0.97 2.43
C VAL A 74 -1.65 -1.03 0.91
N ILE A 75 -0.47 -1.23 0.33
CA ILE A 75 -0.33 -1.58 -1.10
C ILE A 75 -0.55 -3.08 -1.20
N LEU A 76 -1.62 -3.49 -1.89
CA LEU A 76 -1.97 -4.90 -2.09
C LEU A 76 -1.31 -5.48 -3.34
N GLU A 77 -1.22 -4.70 -4.41
CA GLU A 77 -0.69 -5.13 -5.71
C GLU A 77 -0.02 -3.97 -6.44
N VAL A 78 1.06 -4.25 -7.14
CA VAL A 78 1.68 -3.39 -8.15
C VAL A 78 1.90 -4.23 -9.39
N ALA A 79 1.07 -4.04 -10.41
CA ALA A 79 1.13 -4.81 -11.65
C ALA A 79 1.62 -3.94 -12.81
N GLU A 80 2.70 -4.33 -13.48
CA GLU A 80 3.13 -3.68 -14.71
C GLU A 80 2.06 -3.79 -15.80
N LYS A 81 1.79 -2.67 -16.48
CA LYS A 81 0.82 -2.55 -17.56
C LYS A 81 1.31 -1.62 -18.65
N MET A 82 0.79 -1.85 -19.85
CA MET A 82 0.87 -0.92 -20.98
C MET A 82 -0.50 -0.27 -21.15
N TRP A 83 -0.52 1.06 -21.21
CA TRP A 83 -1.73 1.84 -21.40
C TRP A 83 -1.83 2.36 -22.82
N ASN A 84 -3.05 2.46 -23.34
CA ASN A 84 -3.29 2.75 -24.75
C ASN A 84 -3.07 4.22 -25.13
N ASN A 85 -3.02 5.12 -24.14
CA ASN A 85 -2.91 6.56 -24.35
C ASN A 85 -2.26 7.26 -23.13
N GLY A 86 -1.95 8.54 -23.29
CA GLY A 86 -1.39 9.39 -22.22
C GLY A 86 -2.31 9.61 -21.01
N CYS A 87 -3.60 9.29 -21.12
CA CYS A 87 -4.55 9.32 -20.02
C CYS A 87 -4.69 7.97 -19.32
N LEU A 88 -3.79 7.03 -19.62
CA LEU A 88 -3.74 5.71 -19.00
C LEU A 88 -5.04 4.89 -19.24
N GLY A 89 -5.74 5.17 -20.34
CA GLY A 89 -7.05 4.60 -20.65
C GLY A 89 -8.16 5.01 -19.68
N LEU A 90 -8.01 6.17 -19.04
CA LEU A 90 -8.96 6.79 -18.11
C LEU A 90 -9.21 8.26 -18.51
N GLU A 91 -9.39 8.49 -19.81
CA GLU A 91 -9.81 9.78 -20.37
C GLU A 91 -11.18 10.21 -19.82
N GLN A 92 -11.29 11.50 -19.50
CA GLN A 92 -12.56 12.11 -19.14
C GLN A 92 -13.32 12.58 -20.38
N ARG A 93 -14.63 12.85 -20.23
CA ARG A 93 -15.45 13.33 -21.35
C ARG A 93 -14.89 14.63 -21.93
N GLY A 94 -14.50 14.58 -23.20
CA GLY A 94 -13.93 15.74 -23.91
C GLY A 94 -12.44 15.98 -23.64
N GLU A 95 -11.77 15.10 -22.89
CA GLU A 95 -10.33 15.18 -22.68
C GLU A 95 -9.59 14.62 -23.91
N MET A 96 -8.61 15.39 -24.40
CA MET A 96 -7.72 14.95 -25.47
C MET A 96 -6.46 14.34 -24.85
N CYS A 97 -6.19 13.09 -25.20
CA CYS A 97 -5.06 12.31 -24.69
C CYS A 97 -4.09 12.00 -25.84
N THR A 98 -2.80 11.83 -25.53
CA THR A 98 -1.84 11.40 -26.55
C THR A 98 -2.13 9.97 -27.00
N GLU A 99 -2.04 9.69 -28.29
CA GLU A 99 -2.23 8.34 -28.86
C GLU A 99 -0.94 7.50 -28.81
N ALA A 100 -0.27 7.50 -27.66
CA ALA A 100 0.97 6.78 -27.44
C ALA A 100 0.81 5.70 -26.38
N LEU A 101 1.42 4.54 -26.60
CA LEU A 101 1.51 3.49 -25.59
C LEU A 101 2.38 3.96 -24.42
N VAL A 102 1.85 3.88 -23.20
CA VAL A 102 2.54 4.29 -21.98
C VAL A 102 2.79 3.09 -21.08
N SER A 103 4.06 2.82 -20.77
CA SER A 103 4.43 1.83 -19.75
C SER A 103 4.21 2.41 -18.35
N GLY A 104 3.68 1.59 -17.44
CA GLY A 104 3.59 1.93 -16.03
C GLY A 104 2.93 0.84 -15.21
N PHE A 105 2.17 1.23 -14.19
CA PHE A 105 1.67 0.31 -13.18
C PHE A 105 0.19 0.49 -12.90
N ARG A 106 -0.50 -0.62 -12.64
CA ARG A 106 -1.77 -0.63 -11.92
C ARG A 106 -1.47 -0.94 -10.46
N VAL A 107 -1.89 -0.06 -9.57
CA VAL A 107 -1.63 -0.16 -8.13
C VAL A 107 -2.94 -0.36 -7.40
N LEU A 108 -3.06 -1.43 -6.62
CA LEU A 108 -4.20 -1.69 -5.77
C LEU A 108 -3.85 -1.34 -4.32
N LEU A 109 -4.63 -0.44 -3.73
CA LEU A 109 -4.44 0.09 -2.38
C LEU A 109 -5.64 -0.31 -1.52
N ALA A 110 -5.42 -0.55 -0.23
CA ALA A 110 -6.47 -0.83 0.74
C ALA A 110 -6.36 0.05 1.98
N VAL A 111 -7.51 0.53 2.46
CA VAL A 111 -7.64 1.28 3.71
C VAL A 111 -9.07 1.18 4.21
N ASP A 112 -9.24 0.98 5.52
CA ASP A 112 -10.54 0.85 6.20
C ASP A 112 -11.50 -0.15 5.52
N GLY A 113 -10.96 -1.29 5.07
CA GLY A 113 -11.73 -2.36 4.42
C GLY A 113 -12.20 -2.05 2.99
N LYS A 114 -11.76 -0.93 2.40
CA LYS A 114 -12.05 -0.56 1.00
C LYS A 114 -10.79 -0.66 0.16
N GLN A 115 -10.96 -1.00 -1.11
CA GLN A 115 -9.87 -1.04 -2.08
C GLN A 115 -10.02 0.04 -3.16
N TYR A 116 -8.88 0.62 -3.54
CA TYR A 116 -8.78 1.70 -4.52
C TYR A 116 -7.73 1.30 -5.55
N ALA A 117 -8.06 1.37 -6.83
CA ALA A 117 -7.10 1.13 -7.89
C ALA A 117 -6.65 2.45 -8.51
N TYR A 118 -5.36 2.55 -8.79
CA TYR A 118 -4.75 3.63 -9.54
C TYR A 118 -4.01 3.06 -10.74
N ARG A 119 -3.94 3.86 -11.81
CA ARG A 119 -3.04 3.65 -12.94
C ARG A 119 -1.99 4.74 -12.93
N THR A 120 -0.74 4.38 -13.20
CA THR A 120 0.39 5.32 -13.29
C THR A 120 1.21 5.05 -14.55
N ASN A 121 1.98 6.03 -14.98
CA ASN A 121 3.16 5.78 -15.81
C ASN A 121 4.33 5.28 -14.92
N LYS A 122 5.44 4.88 -15.55
CA LYS A 122 6.56 4.23 -14.87
C LYS A 122 7.20 5.05 -13.75
N ASP A 123 7.31 6.36 -13.90
CA ASP A 123 7.93 7.25 -12.91
C ASP A 123 6.92 7.85 -11.91
N GLY A 124 5.62 7.57 -12.08
CA GLY A 124 4.55 8.10 -11.23
C GLY A 124 4.25 9.58 -11.42
N THR A 125 4.81 10.25 -12.43
CA THR A 125 4.50 11.67 -12.72
C THR A 125 3.10 11.86 -13.28
N VAL A 126 2.54 10.82 -13.91
CA VAL A 126 1.16 10.78 -14.37
C VAL A 126 0.47 9.61 -13.67
N PHE A 127 -0.60 9.90 -12.93
CA PHE A 127 -1.43 8.87 -12.31
C PHE A 127 -2.91 9.27 -12.29
N ARG A 128 -3.80 8.27 -12.27
CA ARG A 128 -5.25 8.44 -12.22
C ARG A 128 -5.89 7.35 -11.37
N ALA A 129 -6.89 7.73 -10.57
CA ALA A 129 -7.73 6.76 -9.87
C ALA A 129 -8.67 6.09 -10.88
N GLU A 130 -8.77 4.76 -10.81
CA GLU A 130 -9.84 4.04 -11.51
C GLU A 130 -11.18 4.41 -10.87
N PRO A 131 -12.24 4.63 -11.67
CA PRO A 131 -13.55 4.91 -11.13
C PRO A 131 -14.12 3.69 -10.40
N GLY A 132 -14.57 3.88 -9.16
CA GLY A 132 -15.19 2.84 -8.33
C GLY A 132 -14.29 2.28 -7.23
N VAL A 133 -14.88 1.49 -6.34
CA VAL A 133 -14.17 0.71 -5.30
C VAL A 133 -14.00 -0.70 -5.84
N VAL A 134 -12.77 -1.22 -5.85
CA VAL A 134 -12.52 -2.61 -6.26
C VAL A 134 -13.15 -3.52 -5.19
N LYS A 135 -14.15 -4.31 -5.58
CA LYS A 135 -14.77 -5.26 -4.65
C LYS A 135 -13.84 -6.46 -4.50
N THR A 136 -13.45 -6.76 -3.27
CA THR A 136 -12.74 -8.00 -2.96
C THR A 136 -13.63 -9.19 -3.32
N GLY A 137 -13.28 -9.96 -4.34
CA GLY A 137 -13.92 -11.26 -4.63
C GLY A 137 -14.76 -11.37 -5.90
N GLU A 138 -14.48 -10.63 -6.98
CA GLU A 138 -14.94 -11.09 -8.30
C GLU A 138 -14.04 -12.22 -8.79
N VAL A 139 -14.36 -13.44 -8.32
CA VAL A 139 -13.88 -14.68 -8.92
C VAL A 139 -14.42 -14.72 -10.35
N ILE A 140 -13.60 -14.36 -11.32
CA ILE A 140 -13.87 -14.59 -12.74
C ILE A 140 -13.77 -16.09 -13.02
N ASN A 141 -14.83 -16.83 -12.72
CA ASN A 141 -15.02 -18.16 -13.30
C ASN A 141 -15.52 -17.95 -14.73
N ASN A 142 -14.64 -18.17 -15.70
CA ASN A 142 -15.02 -18.38 -17.09
C ASN A 142 -14.79 -19.85 -17.45
#